data_AF-A0A970H344-F1
#
_entry.id   AF-A0A970H344-F1
#
_cell.length_a   1.000
_cell.length_b   1.000
_cell.length_c   1.000
_cell.angle_alpha   90.00
_cell.angle_beta   90.00
_cell.angle_gamma   90.00
#
_symmetry.space_group_name_H-M   'P 1'
#
loop_
_entity.id
_entity.type
_entity.pdbx_description
1 polymer ?
#
loop_
_entity_poly.entity_id
_entity_poly.type
_entity_poly.pdbx_seq_one_letter_code
_entity_poly.pdbx_strand_id
1 'polypeptide(L)'
;MEYDGVKRFSEGLAVAFKDGVFGYIDKTGKLPFDTPFDFISPFKEGLASIRVESKYGFIDKKGEIAIPIIYEDALHFCKGLAAVMMNDKWGYIDKQGNPVSAFEYDYLGYVHKGLAVVENDHKWGIIQFSTTY
;
A
#
# COMPACT_ATOMS: atom_id res chain seq x y z
N MET A 1 -25.80 -2.40 11.76
CA MET A 1 -24.50 -1.85 12.20
C MET A 1 -24.37 -0.49 11.56
N GLU A 2 -24.04 0.53 12.36
CA GLU A 2 -23.76 1.89 11.88
C GLU A 2 -22.23 2.09 11.82
N TYR A 3 -21.78 2.77 10.77
CA TYR A 3 -20.38 3.16 10.51
C TYR A 3 -20.32 4.67 10.40
N ASP A 4 -19.23 5.27 10.84
CA ASP A 4 -19.01 6.73 10.75
C ASP A 4 -18.65 7.15 9.31
N GLY A 5 -18.08 6.23 8.52
CA GLY A 5 -17.81 6.46 7.11
C GLY A 5 -17.39 5.19 6.37
N VAL A 6 -17.70 5.13 5.08
CA VAL A 6 -17.35 4.01 4.19
C VAL A 6 -16.76 4.58 2.90
N LYS A 7 -15.54 4.16 2.54
CA LYS A 7 -14.94 4.48 1.24
C LYS A 7 -15.56 3.62 0.13
N ARG A 8 -15.31 4.00 -1.12
CA ARG A 8 -15.73 3.17 -2.27
C ARG A 8 -15.16 1.75 -2.17
N PHE A 9 -15.98 0.77 -2.53
CA PHE A 9 -15.53 -0.60 -2.69
C PHE A 9 -14.42 -0.69 -3.74
N SER A 10 -13.37 -1.42 -3.40
CA SER A 10 -12.29 -1.84 -4.30
C SER A 10 -12.14 -3.34 -4.18
N GLU A 11 -12.24 -4.04 -5.32
CA GLU A 11 -12.06 -5.50 -5.38
C GLU A 11 -12.96 -6.33 -4.44
N GLY A 12 -14.16 -5.82 -4.15
CA GLY A 12 -15.16 -6.51 -3.32
C GLY A 12 -15.14 -6.15 -1.84
N LEU A 13 -14.15 -5.36 -1.39
CA LEU A 13 -14.03 -4.87 -0.02
C LEU A 13 -14.01 -3.34 0.02
N ALA A 14 -14.54 -2.73 1.07
CA ALA A 14 -14.49 -1.29 1.29
C ALA A 14 -13.80 -0.99 2.62
N VAL A 15 -13.08 0.13 2.69
CA VAL A 15 -12.57 0.66 3.96
C VAL A 15 -13.71 1.33 4.70
N ALA A 16 -13.97 0.91 5.92
CA ALA A 16 -14.92 1.52 6.82
C ALA A 16 -14.22 2.09 8.05
N PHE A 17 -14.81 3.13 8.63
CA PHE A 17 -14.37 3.79 9.83
C PHE A 17 -15.48 3.73 10.87
N LYS A 18 -15.11 3.33 12.10
CA LYS A 18 -16.03 3.28 13.23
C LYS A 18 -15.25 3.49 14.52
N ASP A 19 -15.74 4.39 15.39
CA ASP A 19 -15.20 4.62 16.74
C ASP A 19 -13.69 4.93 16.76
N GLY A 20 -13.17 5.61 15.73
CA GLY A 20 -11.74 5.92 15.64
C GLY A 20 -10.88 4.85 14.97
N VAL A 21 -11.45 3.71 14.60
CA VAL A 21 -10.72 2.55 14.06
C VAL A 21 -11.09 2.29 12.60
N PHE A 22 -10.08 1.98 11.78
CA PHE A 22 -10.29 1.55 10.40
C PHE A 22 -10.38 0.03 10.29
N GLY A 23 -11.29 -0.45 9.44
CA GLY A 23 -11.41 -1.87 9.10
C GLY A 23 -11.98 -2.07 7.70
N TYR A 24 -11.93 -3.29 7.18
CA TYR A 24 -12.55 -3.62 5.89
C TYR A 24 -13.96 -4.16 6.08
N ILE A 25 -14.86 -3.84 5.17
CA ILE A 25 -16.18 -4.46 5.11
C ILE A 25 -16.39 -5.13 3.77
N ASP A 26 -17.04 -6.28 3.78
CA ASP A 26 -17.58 -6.90 2.58
C ASP A 26 -18.87 -6.20 2.13
N LYS A 27 -19.45 -6.67 1.02
CA LYS A 27 -20.72 -6.13 0.49
C LYS A 27 -21.92 -6.34 1.44
N THR A 28 -21.79 -7.22 2.43
CA THR A 28 -22.81 -7.46 3.46
C THR A 28 -22.64 -6.54 4.67
N GLY A 29 -21.56 -5.74 4.71
CA GLY A 29 -21.23 -4.88 5.82
C GLY A 29 -20.60 -5.63 6.99
N LYS A 30 -19.97 -6.79 6.75
CA LYS A 30 -19.26 -7.55 7.79
C LYS A 30 -17.77 -7.31 7.72
N LEU A 31 -17.13 -7.22 8.89
CA LEU A 31 -15.68 -7.22 9.04
C LEU A 31 -15.16 -8.63 8.74
N PRO A 32 -14.30 -8.84 7.72
CA PRO A 32 -13.76 -10.16 7.41
C PRO A 32 -12.64 -10.58 8.37
N PHE A 33 -12.05 -9.65 9.13
CA PHE A 33 -10.98 -9.90 10.10
C PHE A 33 -10.97 -8.84 11.20
N ASP A 34 -10.49 -9.24 12.38
CA ASP A 34 -10.53 -8.47 13.62
C ASP A 34 -9.13 -7.91 13.93
N THR A 35 -8.78 -6.78 13.32
CA THR A 35 -7.50 -6.13 13.59
C THR A 35 -7.67 -4.61 13.48
N PRO A 36 -7.45 -3.87 14.58
CA PRO A 36 -7.45 -2.42 14.53
C PRO A 36 -6.19 -1.94 13.80
N PHE A 37 -6.37 -1.07 12.81
CA PHE A 37 -5.26 -0.45 12.08
C PHE A 37 -5.33 1.07 12.20
N ASP A 38 -4.17 1.71 12.30
CA ASP A 38 -4.05 3.18 12.32
C ASP A 38 -4.42 3.77 10.95
N PHE A 39 -4.22 2.98 9.89
CA PHE A 39 -4.56 3.32 8.53
C PHE A 39 -4.67 2.04 7.69
N ILE A 40 -5.61 2.04 6.74
CA ILE A 40 -5.70 1.04 5.68
C ILE A 40 -5.98 1.71 4.34
N SER A 41 -5.32 1.24 3.29
CA SER A 41 -5.59 1.64 1.90
C SER A 41 -6.62 0.72 1.24
N PRO A 42 -7.29 1.13 0.15
CA PRO A 42 -8.11 0.20 -0.61
C PRO A 42 -7.27 -0.91 -1.24
N PHE A 43 -7.84 -2.12 -1.37
CA PHE A 43 -7.20 -3.21 -2.11
C PHE A 43 -6.88 -2.81 -3.55
N LYS A 44 -5.65 -3.10 -3.96
CA LYS A 44 -5.13 -2.95 -5.33
C LYS A 44 -4.27 -4.15 -5.69
N GLU A 45 -4.68 -4.81 -6.76
CA GLU A 45 -4.05 -6.00 -7.31
C GLU A 45 -3.88 -7.16 -6.30
N GLY A 46 -4.86 -7.31 -5.40
CA GLY A 46 -4.87 -8.36 -4.38
C GLY A 46 -4.28 -7.99 -3.02
N LEU A 47 -3.61 -6.83 -2.90
CA LEU A 47 -2.95 -6.39 -1.68
C LEU A 47 -3.43 -5.01 -1.24
N ALA A 48 -3.32 -4.72 0.05
CA ALA A 48 -3.56 -3.39 0.58
C ALA A 48 -2.49 -3.04 1.63
N SER A 49 -1.98 -1.80 1.57
CA SER A 49 -1.10 -1.30 2.62
C SER A 49 -1.89 -1.00 3.90
N ILE A 50 -1.31 -1.38 5.03
CA ILE A 50 -1.81 -1.12 6.37
C ILE A 50 -0.75 -0.38 7.17
N ARG A 51 -1.17 0.38 8.18
CA ARG A 51 -0.29 0.99 9.17
C ARG A 51 -0.62 0.51 10.57
N VAL A 52 0.40 0.09 11.29
CA VAL A 52 0.35 -0.28 12.71
C VAL A 52 1.56 0.34 13.39
N GLU A 53 1.34 1.10 14.47
CA GLU A 53 2.41 1.73 15.26
C GLU A 53 3.37 2.58 14.40
N SER A 54 2.82 3.32 13.45
CA SER A 54 3.57 4.15 12.49
C SER A 54 4.47 3.40 11.50
N LYS A 55 4.35 2.06 11.41
CA LYS A 55 5.02 1.25 10.39
C LYS A 55 4.01 0.69 9.40
N TYR A 56 4.45 0.50 8.16
CA TYR A 56 3.63 0.02 7.05
C TYR A 56 4.03 -1.39 6.64
N GLY A 57 3.02 -2.17 6.27
CA GLY A 57 3.13 -3.48 5.62
C GLY A 57 1.96 -3.69 4.68
N PHE A 58 1.79 -4.90 4.17
CA PHE A 58 0.68 -5.23 3.27
C PHE A 58 -0.05 -6.49 3.72
N ILE A 59 -1.36 -6.46 3.57
CA ILE A 59 -2.22 -7.63 3.81
C ILE A 59 -2.85 -8.12 2.51
N ASP A 60 -3.20 -9.40 2.49
CA ASP A 60 -4.03 -9.99 1.45
C ASP A 60 -5.54 -9.82 1.74
N LYS A 61 -6.39 -10.33 0.84
CA LYS A 61 -7.85 -10.25 1.00
C LYS A 61 -8.43 -11.10 2.13
N LYS A 62 -7.64 -12.02 2.70
CA LYS A 62 -8.01 -12.79 3.88
C LYS A 62 -7.66 -12.04 5.18
N GLY A 63 -6.93 -10.93 5.07
CA GLY A 63 -6.42 -10.18 6.22
C GLY A 63 -5.09 -10.70 6.74
N GLU A 64 -4.44 -11.61 6.03
CA GLU A 64 -3.14 -12.15 6.41
C GLU A 64 -2.03 -11.17 6.00
N ILE A 65 -1.00 -11.00 6.83
CA ILE A 65 0.17 -10.17 6.49
C ILE A 65 0.92 -10.85 5.35
N ALA A 66 0.84 -10.25 4.16
CA ALA A 66 1.54 -10.70 2.97
C ALA A 66 2.97 -10.14 2.90
N ILE A 67 3.15 -8.89 3.36
CA ILE A 67 4.46 -8.22 3.43
C ILE A 67 4.62 -7.61 4.83
N PRO A 68 5.77 -7.84 5.51
CA PRO A 68 5.98 -7.40 6.89
C PRO A 68 5.74 -5.90 7.13
N ILE A 69 5.29 -5.58 8.34
CA ILE A 69 5.02 -4.21 8.79
C ILE A 69 6.32 -3.57 9.30
N ILE A 70 7.23 -3.25 8.39
CA ILE A 70 8.58 -2.75 8.71
C ILE A 70 8.90 -1.39 8.07
N TYR A 71 8.12 -0.96 7.09
CA TYR A 71 8.40 0.24 6.30
C TYR A 71 7.94 1.51 7.01
N GLU A 72 8.60 2.63 6.74
CA GLU A 72 8.23 3.94 7.28
C GLU A 72 7.06 4.57 6.52
N ASP A 73 6.93 4.23 5.24
CA ASP A 73 5.79 4.62 4.39
C ASP A 73 5.60 3.58 3.27
N ALA A 74 4.40 3.50 2.72
CA ALA A 74 4.05 2.57 1.65
C ALA A 74 2.91 3.08 0.75
N LEU A 75 3.16 3.10 -0.56
CA LEU A 75 2.14 3.34 -1.58
C LEU A 75 1.46 2.03 -2.00
N HIS A 76 0.30 2.16 -2.66
CA HIS A 76 -0.45 1.00 -3.18
C HIS A 76 0.28 0.33 -4.34
N PHE A 77 0.01 -0.96 -4.55
CA PHE A 77 0.50 -1.70 -5.70
C PHE A 77 -0.06 -1.16 -7.01
N CYS A 78 0.80 -0.99 -8.00
CA CYS A 78 0.48 -0.63 -9.38
C CYS A 78 1.45 -1.34 -10.33
N LYS A 79 0.91 -2.09 -11.29
CA LYS A 79 1.66 -2.91 -12.24
C LYS A 79 2.64 -3.87 -11.55
N GLY A 80 2.23 -4.50 -10.44
CA GLY A 80 3.06 -5.47 -9.72
C GLY A 80 4.14 -4.89 -8.80
N LEU A 81 4.25 -3.57 -8.68
CA LEU A 81 5.22 -2.91 -7.81
C LEU A 81 4.53 -2.00 -6.79
N ALA A 82 5.12 -1.87 -5.61
CA ALA A 82 4.79 -0.85 -4.63
C ALA A 82 6.04 -0.07 -4.24
N ALA A 83 5.88 1.23 -4.06
CA ALA A 83 6.91 2.08 -3.49
C ALA A 83 6.82 2.02 -1.96
N VAL A 84 7.94 1.77 -1.29
CA VAL A 84 8.04 1.72 0.16
C VAL A 84 9.27 2.49 0.63
N MET A 85 9.21 3.01 1.86
CA MET A 85 10.26 3.82 2.46
C MET A 85 10.95 3.07 3.59
N MET A 86 12.28 3.11 3.61
CA MET A 86 13.10 2.51 4.66
C MET A 86 14.37 3.37 4.85
N ASN A 87 14.67 3.76 6.09
CA ASN A 87 15.79 4.65 6.41
C ASN A 87 15.73 5.97 5.62
N ASP A 88 14.56 6.62 5.60
CA ASP A 88 14.30 7.89 4.91
C ASP A 88 14.54 7.87 3.38
N LYS A 89 14.69 6.68 2.79
CA LYS A 89 14.85 6.50 1.35
C LYS A 89 13.77 5.60 0.79
N TRP A 90 13.29 5.96 -0.40
CA TRP A 90 12.31 5.20 -1.12
C TRP A 90 12.95 4.13 -2.02
N GLY A 91 12.26 3.01 -2.16
CA GLY A 91 12.58 1.92 -3.08
C GLY A 91 11.32 1.19 -3.54
N TYR A 92 11.45 0.34 -4.55
CA TYR A 92 10.34 -0.48 -5.04
C TYR A 92 10.45 -1.91 -4.54
N ILE A 93 9.30 -2.50 -4.21
CA ILE A 93 9.15 -3.92 -3.91
C ILE A 93 8.18 -4.59 -4.87
N ASP A 94 8.39 -5.89 -5.11
CA ASP A 94 7.42 -6.75 -5.80
C ASP A 94 6.30 -7.21 -4.86
N LYS A 95 5.35 -8.00 -5.38
CA LYS A 95 4.22 -8.53 -4.59
C LYS A 95 4.62 -9.56 -3.54
N GLN A 96 5.85 -10.06 -3.58
CA GLN A 96 6.42 -10.96 -2.59
C GLN A 96 7.19 -10.18 -1.50
N GLY A 97 7.32 -8.85 -1.64
CA GLY A 97 8.07 -8.00 -0.73
C GLY A 97 9.57 -7.93 -1.04
N ASN A 98 10.03 -8.48 -2.16
CA ASN A 98 11.44 -8.39 -2.53
C ASN A 98 11.76 -7.00 -3.08
N PRO A 99 12.87 -6.37 -2.65
CA PRO A 99 13.35 -5.14 -3.27
C PRO A 99 13.69 -5.36 -4.75
N VAL A 100 13.13 -4.51 -5.62
CA VAL A 100 13.38 -4.48 -7.07
C VAL A 100 14.42 -3.41 -7.43
N SER A 101 14.63 -2.43 -6.54
CA SER A 101 15.64 -1.38 -6.66
C SER A 101 16.34 -1.16 -5.32
N ALA A 102 17.47 -0.44 -5.34
CA ALA A 102 18.04 0.12 -4.12
C ALA A 102 17.09 1.16 -3.50
N PHE A 103 17.18 1.31 -2.18
CA PHE A 103 16.50 2.36 -1.42
C PHE A 103 17.38 3.61 -1.41
N GLU A 104 17.25 4.45 -2.44
CA GLU A 104 18.13 5.60 -2.63
C GLU A 104 17.41 6.88 -3.06
N TYR A 105 16.09 6.84 -3.28
CA TYR A 105 15.33 7.99 -3.76
C TYR A 105 14.80 8.83 -2.59
N ASP A 106 14.99 10.14 -2.64
CA ASP A 106 14.45 11.10 -1.65
C ASP A 106 12.96 11.35 -1.86
N TYR A 107 12.50 11.24 -3.11
CA TYR A 107 11.09 11.39 -3.47
C TYR A 107 10.71 10.44 -4.60
N LEU A 108 9.54 9.79 -4.49
CA LEU A 108 8.89 9.05 -5.57
C LEU A 108 7.57 9.71 -5.94
N GLY A 109 7.50 10.22 -7.16
CA GLY A 109 6.27 10.67 -7.80
C GLY A 109 5.39 9.50 -8.25
N TYR A 110 4.12 9.80 -8.50
CA TYR A 110 3.12 8.82 -8.94
C TYR A 110 3.58 8.01 -10.16
N VAL A 111 3.41 6.68 -10.08
CA VAL A 111 3.63 5.80 -11.22
C VAL A 111 2.43 5.89 -12.16
N HIS A 112 2.60 6.52 -13.33
CA HIS A 112 1.60 6.55 -14.39
C HIS A 112 2.13 5.86 -15.64
N LYS A 113 1.39 4.87 -16.16
CA LYS A 113 1.76 4.08 -17.34
C LYS A 113 3.11 3.35 -17.26
N GLY A 114 3.64 3.09 -16.07
CA GLY A 114 4.93 2.39 -15.91
C GLY A 114 6.13 3.34 -15.92
N LEU A 115 5.89 4.65 -15.77
CA LEU A 115 6.90 5.67 -15.54
C LEU A 115 6.70 6.20 -14.13
N ALA A 116 7.75 6.18 -13.31
CA ALA A 116 7.81 6.91 -12.06
C ALA A 116 8.77 8.07 -12.19
N VAL A 117 8.36 9.23 -11.70
CA VAL A 117 9.26 10.36 -11.51
C VAL A 117 9.96 10.16 -10.18
N VAL A 118 11.28 10.25 -10.14
CA VAL A 118 12.05 10.09 -8.91
C VAL A 118 12.94 11.30 -8.70
N GLU A 119 13.18 11.67 -7.45
CA GLU A 119 14.21 12.65 -7.06
C GLU A 119 15.29 11.94 -6.26
N ASN A 120 16.55 12.22 -6.58
CA ASN A 120 17.71 11.85 -5.79
C ASN A 120 18.69 13.03 -5.80
N ASP A 121 19.05 13.56 -4.63
CA ASP A 121 19.99 14.69 -4.47
C ASP A 121 19.65 15.90 -5.38
N HIS A 122 18.41 16.38 -5.33
CA HIS A 122 17.90 17.50 -6.15
C HIS A 122 17.92 17.29 -7.67
N LYS A 123 18.09 16.04 -8.13
CA LYS A 123 18.02 15.66 -9.53
C LYS A 123 16.80 14.81 -9.79
N TRP A 124 16.05 15.19 -10.80
CA TRP A 124 14.83 14.50 -11.24
C TRP A 124 15.16 13.48 -12.32
N GLY A 125 14.67 12.25 -12.16
CA GLY A 125 14.79 11.15 -13.11
C GLY A 125 13.44 10.51 -13.43
N ILE A 126 13.39 9.76 -14.53
CA ILE A 126 12.24 8.93 -14.87
C ILE A 126 12.70 7.47 -14.85
N ILE A 127 12.09 6.65 -14.00
CA ILE A 127 12.29 5.20 -14.03
C ILE A 127 11.17 4.59 -14.87
N GLN A 128 11.57 3.85 -15.90
CA GLN A 128 10.66 3.06 -16.73
C GLN A 128 10.66 1.62 -16.25
N PHE A 129 9.49 1.15 -15.82
CA PHE A 129 9.27 -0.26 -15.49
C PHE A 129 8.78 -0.97 -16.75
N SER A 130 9.69 -1.65 -17.44
CA SER A 130 9.33 -2.62 -18.48
C SER A 130 8.93 -3.94 -17.82
N THR A 131 7.64 -4.13 -17.58
CA THR A 131 7.11 -5.46 -17.27
C THR A 131 6.93 -6.20 -18.59
N THR A 132 7.87 -7.10 -18.90
CA THR A 132 7.71 -8.08 -19.98
C THR A 132 6.67 -9.10 -19.52
N TYR A 133 5.62 -9.30 -20.32
CA TYR A 133 4.57 -10.30 -20.11
C TYR A 133 5.09 -11.73 -20.33
#